data_AF-A0A258B6A6-F1
#
_entry.id   AF-A0A258B6A6-F1
#
_cell.length_a   1.000
_cell.length_b   1.000
_cell.length_c   1.000
_cell.angle_alpha   90.00
_cell.angle_beta   90.00
_cell.angle_gamma   90.00
#
_symmetry.space_group_name_H-M   'P 1'
#
loop_
_entity.id
_entity.type
_entity.pdbx_description
1 polymer ?
#
loop_
_entity_poly.entity_id
_entity_poly.type
_entity_poly.pdbx_seq_one_letter_code
_entity_poly.pdbx_strand_id
1 'polypeptide(L)'
;IEIYVVGQTAKPGKYIVSSVSTLINALFATGGPTANGSMRNIQLVRQGKVMGVVDLYQFLLHGDSSRDLVLQAGDVIKIPPVGPQVALLGSIPNPAIYELSPGETSNSLEAVLRYAGNTSVFTSPLQVSIERIDPDKLKPLSAMAISLNKEGLQTRLKAGDIVTFLPIKPAFENAVSLRLLGAPSVRLPIKPGATIHDILPNKESLLTNLYFMRRFTPPNSGTGTKDDLNRIRDTARLDQINWDFALLERIDMGDLSPQVISFNLADAINPASPNQNVTLKPGDIITVFSQKDMQVSSEKQVRVVRIQGEVKAPGIYQLRADDTLPDVIAKAGGTTRSAYIYGTVLSRVAVKEQQQKNLDQVIRNLQSQLANST
;
A
#
# COMPACT_ATOMS: atom_id res chain seq x y z
N ILE A 1 32.69 -4.98 -46.34
CA ILE A 1 31.76 -5.81 -47.13
C ILE A 1 30.37 -5.19 -47.12
N GLU A 2 29.62 -5.38 -48.18
CA GLU A 2 28.24 -4.89 -48.31
C GLU A 2 27.24 -5.94 -47.81
N ILE A 3 26.29 -5.53 -46.98
CA ILE A 3 25.19 -6.37 -46.47
C ILE A 3 23.86 -5.63 -46.53
N TYR A 4 22.78 -6.36 -46.32
CA TYR A 4 21.41 -5.82 -46.28
C TYR A 4 20.73 -6.19 -44.97
N VAL A 5 19.96 -5.27 -44.39
CA VAL A 5 19.11 -5.54 -43.22
C VAL A 5 17.66 -5.26 -43.58
N VAL A 6 16.80 -6.25 -43.39
CA VAL A 6 15.39 -6.21 -43.83
C VAL A 6 14.45 -6.80 -42.77
N GLY A 7 13.16 -6.51 -42.91
CA GLY A 7 12.10 -6.98 -42.02
C GLY A 7 11.79 -5.98 -40.90
N GLN A 8 11.47 -6.48 -39.71
CA GLN A 8 11.02 -5.70 -38.55
C GLN A 8 12.19 -5.06 -37.78
N THR A 9 13.01 -4.30 -38.49
CA THR A 9 14.23 -3.66 -37.97
C THR A 9 14.06 -2.15 -37.82
N ALA A 10 14.78 -1.54 -36.88
CA ALA A 10 14.73 -0.11 -36.62
C ALA A 10 15.17 0.73 -37.83
N LYS A 11 16.16 0.24 -38.58
CA LYS A 11 16.72 0.94 -39.75
C LYS A 11 16.95 -0.05 -40.90
N PRO A 12 15.94 -0.34 -41.72
CA PRO A 12 16.12 -1.21 -42.87
C PRO A 12 16.99 -0.53 -43.94
N GLY A 13 17.76 -1.32 -44.67
CA GLY A 13 18.54 -0.81 -45.80
C GLY A 13 19.87 -1.53 -46.02
N LYS A 14 20.68 -0.91 -46.87
CA LYS A 14 22.02 -1.36 -47.22
C LYS A 14 23.04 -0.80 -46.23
N TYR A 15 23.98 -1.63 -45.82
CA TYR A 15 25.05 -1.27 -44.89
C TYR A 15 26.41 -1.73 -45.41
N ILE A 16 27.43 -0.93 -45.13
CA ILE A 16 28.83 -1.30 -45.33
C ILE A 16 29.43 -1.58 -43.96
N VAL A 17 29.87 -2.82 -43.74
CA VAL A 17 30.47 -3.27 -42.48
C VAL A 17 31.89 -3.82 -42.72
N SER A 18 32.66 -4.05 -41.65
CA SER A 18 33.99 -4.64 -41.78
C SER A 18 33.93 -6.07 -42.30
N SER A 19 34.98 -6.56 -42.96
CA SER A 19 35.06 -7.94 -43.45
C SER A 19 35.10 -9.00 -42.35
N VAL A 20 35.38 -8.58 -41.10
CA VAL A 20 35.37 -9.44 -39.91
C VAL A 20 34.11 -9.24 -39.05
N SER A 21 33.13 -8.47 -39.54
CA SER A 21 31.88 -8.24 -38.81
C SER A 21 31.03 -9.51 -38.77
N THR A 22 30.35 -9.69 -37.65
CA THR A 22 29.42 -10.79 -37.40
C THR A 22 27.98 -10.30 -37.42
N LEU A 23 27.03 -11.24 -37.43
CA LEU A 23 25.60 -10.95 -37.39
C LEU A 23 25.23 -10.10 -36.17
N ILE A 24 25.69 -10.48 -34.97
CA ILE A 24 25.39 -9.72 -33.75
C ILE A 24 25.98 -8.30 -33.80
N ASN A 25 27.23 -8.15 -34.26
CA ASN A 25 27.86 -6.84 -34.41
C ASN A 25 27.09 -5.93 -35.37
N ALA A 26 26.61 -6.49 -36.50
CA ALA A 26 25.80 -5.74 -37.45
C ALA A 26 24.43 -5.36 -36.86
N LEU A 27 23.80 -6.25 -36.08
CA LEU A 27 22.52 -5.93 -35.41
C LEU A 27 22.65 -4.74 -34.46
N PHE A 28 23.74 -4.65 -33.68
CA PHE A 28 23.97 -3.48 -32.84
C PHE A 28 24.21 -2.21 -33.65
N ALA A 29 24.95 -2.31 -34.76
CA ALA A 29 25.22 -1.16 -35.64
C ALA A 29 23.96 -0.65 -36.36
N THR A 30 23.00 -1.54 -36.68
CA THR A 30 21.76 -1.19 -37.38
C THR A 30 20.60 -0.83 -36.45
N GLY A 31 20.80 -0.96 -35.13
CA GLY A 31 19.77 -0.68 -34.12
C GLY A 31 18.84 -1.86 -33.82
N GLY A 32 19.09 -3.02 -34.42
CA GLY A 32 18.45 -4.29 -34.08
C GLY A 32 16.97 -4.42 -34.46
N PRO A 33 16.27 -5.41 -33.88
CA PRO A 33 14.83 -5.60 -34.01
C PRO A 33 14.03 -4.44 -33.38
N THR A 34 12.88 -4.13 -33.98
CA THR A 34 11.86 -3.26 -33.37
C THR A 34 11.00 -4.02 -32.36
N ALA A 35 10.06 -3.35 -31.69
CA ALA A 35 9.06 -4.01 -30.83
C ALA A 35 8.20 -5.06 -31.56
N ASN A 36 8.08 -4.98 -32.88
CA ASN A 36 7.36 -5.95 -33.71
C ASN A 36 8.28 -7.00 -34.34
N GLY A 37 9.59 -6.92 -34.11
CA GLY A 37 10.59 -7.84 -34.66
C GLY A 37 11.01 -8.90 -33.66
N SER A 38 11.28 -10.10 -34.17
CA SER A 38 11.76 -11.20 -33.33
C SER A 38 13.16 -10.91 -32.81
N MET A 39 13.34 -11.06 -31.50
CA MET A 39 14.63 -11.08 -30.82
C MET A 39 15.24 -12.48 -30.83
N ARG A 40 14.42 -13.52 -31.07
CA ARG A 40 14.83 -14.92 -30.93
C ARG A 40 15.06 -15.66 -32.25
N ASN A 41 14.50 -15.16 -33.36
CA ASN A 41 14.53 -15.81 -34.68
C ASN A 41 15.16 -14.91 -35.74
N ILE A 42 16.31 -14.31 -35.46
CA ILE A 42 16.99 -13.42 -36.41
C ILE A 42 17.77 -14.28 -37.41
N GLN A 43 17.53 -14.10 -38.70
CA GLN A 43 18.03 -14.99 -39.75
C GLN A 43 19.16 -14.35 -40.56
N LEU A 44 20.25 -15.09 -40.75
CA LEU A 44 21.23 -14.77 -41.79
C LEU A 44 20.86 -15.51 -43.08
N VAL A 45 20.61 -14.76 -44.15
CA VAL A 45 20.27 -15.31 -45.46
C VAL A 45 21.39 -14.99 -46.44
N ARG A 46 21.93 -16.04 -47.09
CA ARG A 46 23.00 -15.94 -48.09
C ARG A 46 22.57 -16.67 -49.34
N GLN A 47 22.61 -15.99 -50.49
CA GLN A 47 22.19 -16.57 -51.78
C GLN A 47 20.79 -17.23 -51.73
N GLY A 48 19.86 -16.61 -50.98
CA GLY A 48 18.50 -17.11 -50.80
C GLY A 48 18.32 -18.26 -49.79
N LYS A 49 19.39 -18.77 -49.16
CA LYS A 49 19.34 -19.83 -48.15
C LYS A 49 19.56 -19.28 -46.74
N VAL A 50 18.82 -19.79 -45.76
CA VAL A 50 19.05 -19.46 -44.34
C VAL A 50 20.29 -20.20 -43.87
N MET A 51 21.35 -19.45 -43.56
CA MET A 51 22.62 -19.99 -43.07
C MET A 51 22.57 -20.31 -41.59
N GLY A 52 21.78 -19.57 -40.82
CA GLY A 52 21.53 -19.83 -39.42
C GLY A 52 20.61 -18.80 -38.77
N VAL A 53 20.29 -19.06 -37.51
CA VAL A 53 19.39 -18.27 -36.69
C VAL A 53 20.11 -17.87 -35.41
N VAL A 54 19.97 -16.61 -35.03
CA VAL A 54 20.50 -16.06 -33.78
C VAL A 54 19.35 -15.73 -32.84
N ASP A 55 19.46 -16.23 -31.61
CA ASP A 55 18.64 -15.83 -30.47
C ASP A 55 19.40 -14.76 -29.67
N LEU A 56 18.99 -13.51 -29.83
CA LEU A 56 19.65 -12.37 -29.20
C LEU A 56 19.48 -12.39 -27.68
N TYR A 57 18.45 -13.05 -27.15
CA TYR A 57 18.30 -13.21 -25.70
C TYR A 57 19.40 -14.10 -25.09
N GLN A 58 19.86 -15.11 -25.81
CA GLN A 58 20.96 -15.96 -25.34
C GLN A 58 22.27 -15.16 -25.22
N PHE A 59 22.54 -14.33 -26.22
CA PHE A 59 23.70 -13.44 -26.21
C PHE A 59 23.61 -12.40 -25.09
N LEU A 60 22.47 -11.71 -24.95
CA LEU A 60 22.30 -10.64 -23.96
C LEU A 60 22.34 -11.15 -22.50
N LEU A 61 21.87 -12.37 -22.24
CA LEU A 61 21.90 -12.93 -20.88
C LEU A 61 23.21 -13.64 -20.53
N HIS A 62 23.74 -14.46 -21.44
CA HIS A 62 24.85 -15.37 -21.14
C HIS A 62 26.15 -14.95 -21.79
N GLY A 63 26.15 -13.92 -22.64
CA GLY A 63 27.30 -13.59 -23.49
C GLY A 63 27.61 -14.67 -24.52
N ASP A 64 26.67 -15.60 -24.78
CA ASP A 64 26.88 -16.72 -25.68
C ASP A 64 26.91 -16.25 -27.15
N SER A 65 28.11 -16.21 -27.72
CA SER A 65 28.35 -15.89 -29.13
C SER A 65 28.58 -17.14 -30.00
N SER A 66 28.32 -18.35 -29.50
CA SER A 66 28.60 -19.61 -30.22
C SER A 66 27.83 -19.76 -31.53
N ARG A 67 26.69 -19.07 -31.65
CA ARG A 67 25.84 -19.03 -32.85
C ARG A 67 26.04 -17.77 -33.69
N ASP A 68 27.00 -16.91 -33.33
CA ASP A 68 27.27 -15.69 -34.08
C ASP A 68 28.00 -16.02 -35.38
N LEU A 69 27.44 -15.56 -36.50
CA LEU A 69 27.91 -15.92 -37.83
C LEU A 69 28.69 -14.77 -38.44
N VAL A 70 29.87 -15.06 -39.01
CA VAL A 70 30.64 -14.08 -39.78
C VAL A 70 29.89 -13.74 -41.06
N LEU A 71 29.76 -12.44 -41.31
CA LEU A 71 29.06 -11.91 -42.47
C LEU A 71 29.96 -11.97 -43.71
N GLN A 72 29.31 -12.15 -44.86
CA GLN A 72 29.93 -12.11 -46.18
C GLN A 72 29.25 -11.06 -47.06
N ALA A 73 29.93 -10.66 -48.13
CA ALA A 73 29.38 -9.71 -49.09
C ALA A 73 28.09 -10.27 -49.72
N GLY A 74 27.03 -9.46 -49.73
CA GLY A 74 25.71 -9.83 -50.23
C GLY A 74 24.83 -10.55 -49.22
N ASP A 75 25.27 -10.72 -47.97
CA ASP A 75 24.43 -11.29 -46.91
C ASP A 75 23.23 -10.39 -46.59
N VAL A 76 22.11 -11.04 -46.26
CA VAL A 76 20.88 -10.39 -45.85
C VAL A 76 20.55 -10.83 -44.42
N ILE A 77 20.55 -9.87 -43.51
CA ILE A 77 20.06 -10.02 -42.15
C ILE A 77 18.55 -9.78 -42.17
N LYS A 78 17.78 -10.84 -41.96
CA LYS A 78 16.33 -10.80 -41.98
C LYS A 78 15.79 -10.91 -40.56
N ILE A 79 15.07 -9.90 -40.11
CA ILE A 79 14.36 -9.89 -38.82
C ILE A 79 12.87 -10.15 -39.09
N PRO A 80 12.36 -11.36 -38.82
CA PRO A 80 10.96 -11.68 -39.01
C PRO A 80 10.08 -10.97 -37.95
N PRO A 81 8.74 -10.98 -38.14
CA PRO A 81 7.80 -10.61 -37.09
C PRO A 81 8.05 -11.38 -35.80
N VAL A 82 7.80 -10.72 -34.68
CA VAL A 82 7.87 -11.29 -33.34
C VAL A 82 6.90 -12.47 -33.19
N GLY A 83 7.36 -13.52 -32.52
CA GLY A 83 6.57 -14.72 -32.21
C GLY A 83 5.59 -14.52 -31.05
N PRO A 84 5.14 -15.62 -30.42
CA PRO A 84 4.28 -15.59 -29.25
C PRO A 84 4.86 -14.73 -28.11
N GLN A 85 4.03 -13.95 -27.44
CA GLN A 85 4.46 -13.00 -26.41
C GLN A 85 3.74 -13.21 -25.07
N VAL A 86 4.43 -12.83 -24.00
CA VAL A 86 3.90 -12.71 -22.63
C VAL A 86 4.23 -11.32 -22.08
N ALA A 87 3.32 -10.72 -21.32
CA ALA A 87 3.60 -9.48 -20.59
C ALA A 87 3.97 -9.80 -19.14
N LEU A 88 5.10 -9.27 -18.65
CA LEU A 88 5.45 -9.30 -17.22
C LEU A 88 5.34 -7.89 -16.64
N LEU A 89 4.53 -7.73 -15.60
CA LEU A 89 4.15 -6.43 -15.04
C LEU A 89 4.31 -6.39 -13.51
N GLY A 90 4.35 -5.18 -12.95
CA GLY A 90 4.33 -4.97 -11.50
C GLY A 90 5.72 -4.92 -10.87
N SER A 91 5.86 -5.50 -9.68
CA SER A 91 7.06 -5.39 -8.84
C SER A 91 8.17 -6.34 -9.31
N ILE A 92 8.80 -6.04 -10.45
CA ILE A 92 9.97 -6.74 -11.00
C ILE A 92 10.98 -5.72 -11.57
N PRO A 93 12.25 -6.08 -11.79
CA PRO A 93 13.26 -5.14 -12.26
C PRO A 93 12.98 -4.55 -13.64
N ASN A 94 12.57 -5.39 -14.61
CA ASN A 94 12.30 -4.97 -15.99
C ASN A 94 10.90 -5.40 -16.45
N PRO A 95 9.84 -4.64 -16.13
CA PRO A 95 8.50 -4.88 -16.66
C PRO A 95 8.47 -4.63 -18.17
N ALA A 96 8.08 -5.63 -18.95
CA ALA A 96 8.05 -5.54 -20.41
C ALA A 96 7.23 -6.69 -21.02
N ILE A 97 7.11 -6.65 -22.35
CA ILE A 97 6.58 -7.74 -23.16
C ILE A 97 7.77 -8.56 -23.67
N TYR A 98 7.73 -9.88 -23.45
CA TYR A 98 8.80 -10.80 -23.80
C TYR A 98 8.32 -11.80 -24.85
N GLU A 99 9.15 -12.00 -25.88
CA GLU A 99 8.96 -13.07 -26.86
C GLU A 99 9.29 -14.44 -26.21
N LEU A 100 8.35 -15.36 -26.31
CA LEU A 100 8.49 -16.75 -25.88
C LEU A 100 9.35 -17.53 -26.88
N SER A 101 10.06 -18.54 -26.37
CA SER A 101 10.81 -19.45 -27.22
C SER A 101 9.86 -20.26 -28.11
N PRO A 102 10.23 -20.53 -29.38
CA PRO A 102 9.47 -21.42 -30.25
C PRO A 102 9.33 -22.85 -29.71
N GLY A 103 10.15 -23.24 -28.72
CA GLY A 103 10.07 -24.53 -28.02
C GLY A 103 9.40 -24.42 -26.66
N GLU A 104 8.38 -25.25 -26.41
CA GLU A 104 7.54 -25.17 -25.20
C GLU A 104 8.31 -25.40 -23.88
N THR A 105 9.38 -26.20 -23.90
CA THR A 105 10.14 -26.57 -22.69
C THR A 105 10.90 -25.37 -22.09
N SER A 106 11.15 -24.31 -22.86
CA SER A 106 11.89 -23.12 -22.42
C SER A 106 10.99 -21.96 -21.98
N ASN A 107 9.67 -22.14 -21.97
CA ASN A 107 8.68 -21.10 -21.68
C ASN A 107 8.16 -21.17 -20.23
N SER A 108 8.97 -21.65 -19.29
CA SER A 108 8.64 -21.57 -17.87
C SER A 108 8.71 -20.13 -17.39
N LEU A 109 7.93 -19.80 -16.36
CA LEU A 109 7.98 -18.49 -15.70
C LEU A 109 9.41 -18.14 -15.26
N GLU A 110 10.14 -19.11 -14.71
CA GLU A 110 11.54 -18.94 -14.34
C GLU A 110 12.42 -18.51 -15.51
N ALA A 111 12.28 -19.17 -16.67
CA ALA A 111 13.08 -18.88 -17.85
C ALA A 111 12.81 -17.46 -18.37
N VAL A 112 11.53 -17.04 -18.40
CA VAL A 112 11.17 -15.68 -18.85
C VAL A 112 11.62 -14.62 -17.83
N LEU A 113 11.50 -14.92 -16.53
CA LEU A 113 11.96 -14.05 -15.46
C LEU A 113 13.46 -13.73 -15.55
N ARG A 114 14.29 -14.67 -16.02
CA ARG A 114 15.73 -14.40 -16.23
C ARG A 114 15.95 -13.24 -17.21
N TYR A 115 15.13 -13.13 -18.26
CA TYR A 115 15.18 -11.99 -19.19
C TYR A 115 14.74 -10.68 -18.52
N ALA A 116 13.85 -10.76 -17.53
CA ALA A 116 13.35 -9.60 -16.78
C ALA A 116 14.24 -9.17 -15.60
N GLY A 117 15.38 -9.84 -15.38
CA GLY A 117 16.25 -9.58 -14.23
C GLY A 117 15.87 -10.35 -12.96
N ASN A 118 15.16 -11.46 -13.10
CA ASN A 118 14.59 -12.28 -12.02
C ASN A 118 13.55 -11.52 -11.18
N THR A 119 13.27 -12.00 -9.97
CA THR A 119 12.35 -11.36 -9.03
C THR A 119 13.05 -10.26 -8.24
N SER A 120 12.30 -9.21 -7.88
CA SER A 120 12.77 -8.17 -6.98
C SER A 120 12.66 -8.63 -5.53
N VAL A 121 13.50 -8.11 -4.63
CA VAL A 121 13.37 -8.34 -3.18
C VAL A 121 12.07 -7.74 -2.62
N PHE A 122 11.43 -6.86 -3.37
CA PHE A 122 10.14 -6.27 -3.03
C PHE A 122 8.95 -7.05 -3.62
N THR A 123 9.19 -8.11 -4.43
CA THR A 123 8.13 -8.95 -4.99
C THR A 123 7.57 -9.89 -3.93
N SER A 124 6.23 -9.97 -3.81
CA SER A 124 5.56 -10.93 -2.93
C SER A 124 5.79 -12.36 -3.44
N PRO A 125 6.39 -13.26 -2.64
CA PRO A 125 6.55 -14.66 -3.04
C PRO A 125 5.25 -15.46 -2.95
N LEU A 126 4.25 -14.94 -2.22
CA LEU A 126 3.02 -15.67 -1.92
C LEU A 126 2.07 -15.72 -3.11
N GLN A 127 2.03 -14.67 -3.92
CA GLN A 127 1.03 -14.52 -4.95
C GLN A 127 1.53 -13.73 -6.16
N VAL A 128 1.43 -14.39 -7.31
CA VAL A 128 1.56 -13.82 -8.65
C VAL A 128 0.28 -14.13 -9.40
N SER A 129 -0.29 -13.13 -10.03
CA SER A 129 -1.49 -13.27 -10.84
C SER A 129 -1.10 -13.52 -12.29
N ILE A 130 -1.71 -14.52 -12.92
CA ILE A 130 -1.57 -14.78 -14.36
C ILE A 130 -2.97 -14.65 -14.96
N GLU A 131 -3.15 -13.65 -15.79
CA GLU A 131 -4.31 -13.51 -16.66
C GLU A 131 -3.94 -14.03 -18.05
N ARG A 132 -4.72 -14.97 -18.57
CA ARG A 132 -4.49 -15.58 -19.88
C ARG A 132 -5.61 -15.19 -20.81
N ILE A 133 -5.23 -14.56 -21.92
CA ILE A 133 -6.11 -14.18 -23.02
C ILE A 133 -5.98 -15.22 -24.14
N ASP A 134 -7.07 -15.92 -24.42
CA ASP A 134 -7.17 -16.95 -25.45
C ASP A 134 -8.33 -16.60 -26.40
N PRO A 135 -8.07 -15.96 -27.55
CA PRO A 135 -9.11 -15.43 -28.42
C PRO A 135 -9.98 -16.52 -29.07
N ASP A 136 -9.50 -17.77 -29.09
CA ASP A 136 -10.21 -18.89 -29.71
C ASP A 136 -11.27 -19.51 -28.78
N LYS A 137 -11.31 -19.09 -27.51
CA LYS A 137 -12.29 -19.56 -26.52
C LYS A 137 -13.51 -18.65 -26.42
N LEU A 138 -14.68 -19.24 -26.22
CA LEU A 138 -15.94 -18.54 -25.90
C LEU A 138 -15.82 -17.61 -24.69
N LYS A 139 -15.00 -18.00 -23.70
CA LYS A 139 -14.59 -17.15 -22.57
C LYS A 139 -13.09 -16.90 -22.70
N PRO A 140 -12.68 -15.79 -23.35
CA PRO A 140 -11.29 -15.60 -23.74
C PRO A 140 -10.38 -15.26 -22.55
N LEU A 141 -10.91 -14.75 -21.45
CA LEU A 141 -10.13 -14.39 -20.27
C LEU A 141 -10.23 -15.47 -19.19
N SER A 142 -9.08 -15.92 -18.69
CA SER A 142 -8.98 -16.77 -17.51
C SER A 142 -7.91 -16.23 -16.57
N ALA A 143 -8.11 -16.36 -15.26
CA ALA A 143 -7.16 -15.89 -14.26
C ALA A 143 -6.77 -17.05 -13.33
N MET A 144 -5.49 -17.11 -12.97
CA MET A 144 -4.97 -18.01 -11.97
C MET A 144 -3.99 -17.27 -11.05
N ALA A 145 -3.86 -17.76 -9.82
CA ALA A 145 -2.86 -17.28 -8.87
C ALA A 145 -1.88 -18.40 -8.58
N ILE A 146 -0.59 -18.07 -8.56
CA ILE A 146 0.49 -19.00 -8.21
C ILE A 146 1.38 -18.37 -7.14
N SER A 147 2.16 -19.18 -6.44
CA SER A 147 3.23 -18.69 -5.56
C SER A 147 4.59 -18.78 -6.27
N LEU A 148 5.56 -17.95 -5.91
CA LEU A 148 6.93 -18.00 -6.43
C LEU A 148 7.77 -19.06 -5.70
N ASN A 149 7.21 -20.26 -5.56
CA ASN A 149 7.93 -21.44 -5.08
C ASN A 149 8.50 -22.24 -6.27
N LYS A 150 9.20 -23.34 -5.99
CA LYS A 150 9.80 -24.19 -7.03
C LYS A 150 8.80 -24.66 -8.08
N GLU A 151 7.57 -24.96 -7.68
CA GLU A 151 6.51 -25.41 -8.59
C GLU A 151 5.97 -24.27 -9.45
N GLY A 152 5.63 -23.13 -8.84
CA GLY A 152 5.11 -21.97 -9.55
C GLY A 152 6.11 -21.38 -10.55
N LEU A 153 7.41 -21.42 -10.26
CA LEU A 153 8.46 -21.05 -11.20
C LEU A 153 8.50 -21.95 -12.45
N GLN A 154 8.05 -23.20 -12.36
CA GLN A 154 7.92 -24.10 -13.51
C GLN A 154 6.59 -23.93 -14.26
N THR A 155 5.74 -22.98 -13.86
CA THR A 155 4.49 -22.69 -14.58
C THR A 155 4.79 -22.32 -16.02
N ARG A 156 4.17 -23.04 -16.96
CA ARG A 156 4.32 -22.80 -18.40
C ARG A 156 3.49 -21.60 -18.85
N LEU A 157 4.18 -20.61 -19.40
CA LEU A 157 3.59 -19.42 -19.98
C LEU A 157 3.16 -19.70 -21.43
N LYS A 158 2.07 -19.05 -21.83
CA LYS A 158 1.49 -19.15 -23.17
C LYS A 158 1.40 -17.75 -23.80
N ALA A 159 1.21 -17.74 -25.12
CA ALA A 159 0.89 -16.53 -25.85
C ALA A 159 -0.33 -15.85 -25.22
N GLY A 160 -0.25 -14.53 -24.99
CA GLY A 160 -1.35 -13.77 -24.41
C GLY A 160 -1.46 -13.84 -22.88
N ASP A 161 -0.47 -14.45 -22.20
CA ASP A 161 -0.36 -14.34 -20.74
C ASP A 161 0.05 -12.92 -20.33
N ILE A 162 -0.56 -12.45 -19.25
CA ILE A 162 -0.22 -11.23 -18.54
C ILE A 162 0.07 -11.65 -17.09
N VAL A 163 1.33 -11.59 -16.71
CA VAL A 163 1.82 -12.00 -15.39
C VAL A 163 2.05 -10.75 -14.55
N THR A 164 1.27 -10.59 -13.49
CA THR A 164 1.36 -9.45 -12.58
C THR A 164 2.00 -9.87 -11.26
N PHE A 165 3.16 -9.28 -10.99
CA PHE A 165 3.91 -9.47 -9.75
C PHE A 165 3.51 -8.41 -8.74
N LEU A 166 2.93 -8.83 -7.63
CA LEU A 166 2.50 -7.92 -6.58
C LEU A 166 3.69 -7.57 -5.67
N PRO A 167 3.79 -6.32 -5.17
CA PRO A 167 4.76 -6.00 -4.14
C PRO A 167 4.41 -6.71 -2.83
N ILE A 168 5.41 -6.96 -1.99
CA ILE A 168 5.21 -7.37 -0.60
C ILE A 168 4.37 -6.28 0.05
N LYS A 169 3.15 -6.63 0.47
CA LYS A 169 2.36 -5.72 1.29
C LYS A 169 3.15 -5.49 2.58
N PRO A 170 3.37 -4.24 3.00
CA PRO A 170 4.03 -3.93 4.27
C PRO A 170 3.11 -4.26 5.47
N ALA A 171 2.35 -5.36 5.42
CA ALA A 171 1.68 -5.92 6.57
C ALA A 171 2.79 -6.46 7.48
N PHE A 172 3.21 -5.62 8.42
CA PHE A 172 4.29 -5.98 9.33
C PHE A 172 3.78 -7.06 10.27
N GLU A 173 4.11 -8.32 9.99
CA GLU A 173 3.73 -9.49 10.81
C GLU A 173 4.25 -9.41 12.26
N ASN A 174 5.13 -8.45 12.56
CA ASN A 174 5.75 -8.30 13.87
C ASN A 174 5.95 -6.83 14.27
N ALA A 175 5.13 -5.89 13.83
CA ALA A 175 5.26 -4.49 14.29
C ALA A 175 3.93 -3.86 14.66
N VAL A 176 4.01 -2.89 15.57
CA VAL A 176 2.92 -1.98 15.92
C VAL A 176 3.26 -0.56 15.47
N SER A 177 2.24 0.24 15.23
CA SER A 177 2.40 1.66 14.92
C SER A 177 2.07 2.50 16.15
N LEU A 178 2.99 3.35 16.57
CA LEU A 178 2.80 4.31 17.66
C LEU A 178 2.61 5.72 17.08
N ARG A 179 1.47 6.33 17.36
CA ARG A 179 1.14 7.71 17.00
C ARG A 179 1.24 8.59 18.23
N LEU A 180 2.23 9.46 18.24
CA LEU A 180 2.48 10.44 19.30
C LEU A 180 2.07 11.85 18.85
N LEU A 181 1.81 12.71 19.81
CA LEU A 181 1.46 14.11 19.58
C LEU A 181 2.57 14.84 18.82
N GLY A 182 2.22 15.50 17.71
CA GLY A 182 3.15 16.34 16.95
C GLY A 182 4.31 15.59 16.30
N ALA A 183 4.29 14.25 16.27
CA ALA A 183 5.33 13.42 15.69
C ALA A 183 4.78 12.51 14.58
N PRO A 184 5.57 12.18 13.55
CA PRO A 184 5.20 11.17 12.58
C PRO A 184 5.06 9.80 13.27
N SER A 185 4.15 8.97 12.76
CA SER A 185 3.91 7.62 13.27
C SER A 185 5.20 6.80 13.25
N VAL A 186 5.59 6.27 14.41
CA VAL A 186 6.78 5.42 14.55
C VAL A 186 6.37 3.96 14.50
N ARG A 187 7.11 3.15 13.75
CA ARG A 187 6.89 1.70 13.68
C ARG A 187 7.85 0.99 14.60
N LEU A 188 7.33 0.11 15.44
CA LEU A 188 8.09 -0.56 16.49
C LEU A 188 7.95 -2.07 16.36
N PRO A 189 9.06 -2.81 16.21
CA PRO A 189 9.00 -4.27 16.17
C PRO A 189 8.57 -4.81 17.54
N ILE A 190 7.69 -5.81 17.53
CA ILE A 190 7.18 -6.52 18.70
C ILE A 190 7.55 -8.00 18.65
N LYS A 191 7.72 -8.59 19.84
CA LYS A 191 7.79 -10.04 20.01
C LYS A 191 6.39 -10.61 20.25
N PRO A 192 6.13 -11.89 19.96
CA PRO A 192 4.87 -12.54 20.34
C PRO A 192 4.59 -12.36 21.84
N GLY A 193 3.39 -11.90 22.18
CA GLY A 193 2.99 -11.63 23.57
C GLY A 193 3.49 -10.29 24.13
N ALA A 194 4.09 -9.42 23.30
CA ALA A 194 4.47 -8.07 23.72
C ALA A 194 3.27 -7.27 24.22
N THR A 195 3.56 -6.34 25.12
CA THR A 195 2.57 -5.52 25.82
C THR A 195 2.82 -4.03 25.59
N ILE A 196 1.88 -3.17 26.00
CA ILE A 196 2.06 -1.71 25.90
C ILE A 196 3.34 -1.26 26.64
N HIS A 197 3.63 -1.84 27.81
CA HIS A 197 4.83 -1.51 28.57
C HIS A 197 6.14 -1.82 27.82
N ASP A 198 6.19 -2.86 27.00
CA ASP A 198 7.39 -3.20 26.20
C ASP A 198 7.71 -2.13 25.14
N ILE A 199 6.65 -1.46 24.68
CA ILE A 199 6.69 -0.38 23.70
C ILE A 199 6.92 0.98 24.39
N LEU A 200 6.21 1.22 25.49
CA LEU A 200 6.23 2.44 26.30
C LEU A 200 6.72 2.14 27.74
N PRO A 201 8.03 1.91 27.95
CA PRO A 201 8.54 1.45 29.24
C PRO A 201 8.57 2.54 30.31
N ASN A 202 8.57 3.82 29.92
CA ASN A 202 8.66 4.95 30.82
C ASN A 202 8.05 6.22 30.22
N LYS A 203 7.84 7.24 31.06
CA LYS A 203 7.31 8.55 30.64
C LYS A 203 8.18 9.23 29.57
N GLU A 204 9.49 8.96 29.58
CA GLU A 204 10.43 9.53 28.61
C GLU A 204 10.26 8.95 27.20
N SER A 205 9.71 7.75 27.05
CA SER A 205 9.39 7.18 25.74
C SER A 205 8.33 7.97 24.98
N LEU A 206 7.51 8.76 25.68
CA LEU A 206 6.48 9.62 25.12
C LEU A 206 6.99 11.03 24.76
N LEU A 207 8.23 11.36 25.14
CA LEU A 207 8.80 12.70 25.00
C LEU A 207 9.28 13.04 23.60
N THR A 208 9.64 12.09 22.75
CA THR A 208 10.23 12.46 21.44
C THR A 208 10.35 11.28 20.49
N ASN A 209 10.19 11.57 19.19
CA ASN A 209 10.63 10.71 18.09
C ASN A 209 12.10 10.26 18.24
N LEU A 210 12.95 11.08 18.88
CA LEU A 210 14.36 10.82 19.15
C LEU A 210 14.62 9.69 20.16
N TYR A 211 13.73 9.39 21.12
CA TYR A 211 13.87 8.24 22.01
C TYR A 211 13.89 6.93 21.22
N PHE A 212 12.91 6.78 20.31
CA PHE A 212 12.83 5.59 19.45
C PHE A 212 13.95 5.58 18.40
N MET A 213 14.24 6.71 17.74
CA MET A 213 15.37 6.79 16.82
C MET A 213 16.68 6.34 17.49
N ARG A 214 16.98 6.77 18.72
CA ARG A 214 18.21 6.40 19.44
C ARG A 214 18.23 4.94 19.90
N ARG A 215 17.11 4.38 20.38
CA ARG A 215 17.00 2.97 20.78
C ARG A 215 17.32 2.01 19.64
N PHE A 216 17.03 2.40 18.40
CA PHE A 216 17.28 1.61 17.20
C PHE A 216 18.49 2.09 16.37
N THR A 217 19.22 3.12 16.83
CA THR A 217 20.45 3.59 16.18
C THR A 217 21.65 2.78 16.68
N PRO A 218 22.52 2.24 15.80
CA PRO A 218 23.71 1.51 16.21
C PRO A 218 24.64 2.38 17.09
N PRO A 219 25.30 1.81 18.11
CA PRO A 219 26.06 2.54 19.13
C PRO A 219 27.27 3.36 18.61
N ASN A 220 27.65 3.23 17.33
CA ASN A 220 28.83 3.87 16.74
C ASN A 220 28.58 5.17 15.95
N SER A 221 27.38 5.75 15.97
CA SER A 221 27.14 7.07 15.39
C SER A 221 27.41 8.17 16.45
N GLY A 222 28.65 8.66 16.48
CA GLY A 222 29.19 9.55 17.51
C GLY A 222 28.66 10.98 17.56
N THR A 223 27.34 11.20 17.54
CA THR A 223 26.74 12.54 17.63
C THR A 223 25.52 12.54 18.54
N GLY A 224 25.75 12.49 19.85
CA GLY A 224 24.69 12.63 20.85
C GLY A 224 25.22 13.40 22.07
N THR A 225 25.50 14.68 21.88
CA THR A 225 25.92 15.59 22.96
C THR A 225 24.77 15.83 23.94
N LYS A 226 25.09 16.01 25.23
CA LYS A 226 24.11 16.31 26.30
C LYS A 226 23.26 17.56 26.02
N ASP A 227 23.70 18.44 25.13
CA ASP A 227 22.95 19.65 24.70
C ASP A 227 21.67 19.34 23.92
N ASP A 228 21.61 18.21 23.20
CA ASP A 228 20.41 17.84 22.47
C ASP A 228 19.26 17.49 23.44
N LEU A 229 19.57 16.91 24.61
CA LEU A 229 18.58 16.60 25.67
C LEU A 229 17.92 17.85 26.23
N ASN A 230 18.65 18.98 26.29
CA ASN A 230 18.10 20.24 26.77
C ASN A 230 17.20 20.91 25.71
N ARG A 231 17.53 20.79 24.42
CA ARG A 231 16.63 21.24 23.33
C ARG A 231 15.37 20.36 23.18
N ILE A 232 15.47 19.08 23.54
CA ILE A 232 14.36 18.10 23.52
C ILE A 232 13.28 18.41 24.56
N ARG A 233 13.64 18.98 25.72
CA ARG A 233 12.68 19.41 26.75
C ARG A 233 11.70 20.49 26.24
N ASP A 234 12.11 21.30 25.27
CA ASP A 234 11.32 22.44 24.79
C ASP A 234 10.26 22.07 23.75
N THR A 235 10.38 20.92 23.07
CA THR A 235 9.51 20.60 21.91
C THR A 235 8.33 19.66 22.20
N ALA A 236 8.35 18.89 23.29
CA ALA A 236 7.23 18.02 23.67
C ALA A 236 6.82 18.31 25.12
N ARG A 237 5.81 19.15 25.30
CA ARG A 237 5.24 19.42 26.61
C ARG A 237 4.53 18.17 27.13
N LEU A 238 5.19 17.37 27.96
CA LEU A 238 4.58 16.27 28.73
C LEU A 238 3.27 16.68 29.40
N ASP A 239 3.20 17.95 29.79
CA ASP A 239 2.06 18.60 30.42
C ASP A 239 0.80 18.57 29.55
N GLN A 240 0.94 18.37 28.24
CA GLN A 240 -0.19 18.29 27.30
C GLN A 240 -0.67 16.85 27.05
N ILE A 241 0.12 15.84 27.42
CA ILE A 241 -0.24 14.43 27.20
C ILE A 241 -1.41 14.06 28.11
N ASN A 242 -2.39 13.36 27.55
CA ASN A 242 -3.42 12.74 28.37
C ASN A 242 -2.89 11.43 28.97
N TRP A 243 -2.62 11.46 30.27
CA TRP A 243 -2.14 10.30 31.02
C TRP A 243 -3.25 9.29 31.35
N ASP A 244 -4.50 9.74 31.36
CA ASP A 244 -5.64 8.90 31.75
C ASP A 244 -6.24 8.15 30.56
N PHE A 245 -5.84 8.48 29.33
CA PHE A 245 -6.48 7.97 28.13
C PHE A 245 -5.53 7.81 26.94
N ALA A 246 -5.50 6.59 26.39
CA ALA A 246 -4.95 6.27 25.08
C ALA A 246 -5.82 5.21 24.38
N LEU A 247 -5.68 5.10 23.06
CA LEU A 247 -6.42 4.13 22.24
C LEU A 247 -5.48 3.14 21.57
N LEU A 248 -5.93 1.89 21.48
CA LEU A 248 -5.39 0.86 20.62
C LEU A 248 -6.44 0.51 19.58
N GLU A 249 -6.14 0.75 18.31
CA GLU A 249 -6.94 0.33 17.16
C GLU A 249 -6.36 -0.98 16.63
N ARG A 250 -7.21 -1.99 16.49
CA ARG A 250 -6.87 -3.33 16.01
C ARG A 250 -7.84 -3.71 14.91
N ILE A 251 -7.34 -4.33 13.85
CA ILE A 251 -8.21 -4.93 12.84
C ILE A 251 -8.29 -6.43 13.15
N ASP A 252 -9.51 -6.94 13.35
CA ASP A 252 -9.71 -8.38 13.47
C ASP A 252 -9.45 -9.03 12.10
N MET A 253 -8.48 -9.95 12.03
CA MET A 253 -8.10 -10.59 10.75
C MET A 253 -9.15 -11.59 10.25
N GLY A 254 -10.15 -11.96 11.08
CA GLY A 254 -11.23 -12.86 10.69
C GLY A 254 -12.30 -12.20 9.82
N ASP A 255 -12.74 -10.99 10.21
CA ASP A 255 -13.84 -10.27 9.56
C ASP A 255 -13.47 -8.85 9.09
N LEU A 256 -12.21 -8.43 9.29
CA LEU A 256 -11.68 -7.10 8.98
C LEU A 256 -12.37 -5.96 9.75
N SER A 257 -13.07 -6.27 10.86
CA SER A 257 -13.72 -5.27 11.68
C SER A 257 -12.70 -4.50 12.54
N PRO A 258 -12.85 -3.17 12.69
CA PRO A 258 -12.03 -2.39 13.60
C PRO A 258 -12.50 -2.59 15.05
N GLN A 259 -11.57 -3.01 15.91
CA GLN A 259 -11.72 -3.05 17.36
C GLN A 259 -10.93 -1.88 17.99
N VAL A 260 -11.58 -1.15 18.89
CA VAL A 260 -10.96 -0.02 19.61
C VAL A 260 -10.93 -0.36 21.09
N ILE A 261 -9.72 -0.41 21.66
CA ILE A 261 -9.49 -0.68 23.07
C ILE A 261 -8.93 0.59 23.72
N SER A 262 -9.72 1.22 24.60
CA SER A 262 -9.25 2.33 25.42
C SER A 262 -8.54 1.82 26.67
N PHE A 263 -7.43 2.46 27.06
CA PHE A 263 -6.70 2.13 28.27
C PHE A 263 -6.15 3.39 28.95
N ASN A 264 -5.86 3.27 30.25
CA ASN A 264 -5.18 4.32 31.01
C ASN A 264 -3.67 4.28 30.72
N LEU A 265 -3.11 5.38 30.23
CA LEU A 265 -1.72 5.45 29.80
C LEU A 265 -0.76 5.43 31.00
N ALA A 266 -1.09 6.09 32.10
CA ALA A 266 -0.28 6.13 33.32
C ALA A 266 -0.14 4.74 33.96
N ASP A 267 -1.21 3.96 33.94
CA ASP A 267 -1.21 2.61 34.49
C ASP A 267 -0.46 1.64 33.57
N ALA A 268 -0.62 1.77 32.25
CA ALA A 268 0.03 0.90 31.26
C ALA A 268 1.57 1.05 31.22
N ILE A 269 2.09 2.23 31.57
CA ILE A 269 3.55 2.45 31.68
C ILE A 269 4.11 2.10 33.06
N ASN A 270 3.26 1.87 34.06
CA ASN A 270 3.68 1.62 35.44
C ASN A 270 3.94 0.12 35.68
N PRO A 271 5.19 -0.29 36.01
CA PRO A 271 5.50 -1.70 36.26
C PRO A 271 4.76 -2.30 37.46
N ALA A 272 4.19 -1.46 38.34
CA ALA A 272 3.42 -1.89 39.51
C ALA A 272 1.96 -2.27 39.21
N SER A 273 1.48 -2.18 37.95
CA SER A 273 0.10 -2.50 37.58
C SER A 273 0.00 -3.45 36.36
N PRO A 274 0.41 -4.73 36.50
CA PRO A 274 0.47 -5.68 35.38
C PRO A 274 -0.90 -5.99 34.74
N ASN A 275 -1.98 -5.92 35.53
CA ASN A 275 -3.32 -6.33 35.10
C ASN A 275 -3.99 -5.34 34.13
N GLN A 276 -3.41 -4.17 33.90
CA GLN A 276 -3.90 -3.19 32.92
C GLN A 276 -3.08 -3.15 31.62
N ASN A 277 -2.09 -4.04 31.49
CA ASN A 277 -1.17 -4.02 30.36
C ASN A 277 -1.75 -4.82 29.18
N VAL A 278 -2.23 -4.11 28.16
CA VAL A 278 -2.87 -4.74 27.00
C VAL A 278 -1.82 -5.46 26.14
N THR A 279 -2.09 -6.73 25.80
CA THR A 279 -1.27 -7.49 24.86
C THR A 279 -1.47 -6.99 23.44
N LEU A 280 -0.37 -6.71 22.76
CA LEU A 280 -0.31 -6.19 21.41
C LEU A 280 -0.33 -7.33 20.39
N LYS A 281 -0.97 -7.07 19.25
CA LYS A 281 -0.95 -7.91 18.06
C LYS A 281 -0.27 -7.15 16.92
N PRO A 282 0.32 -7.88 15.95
CA PRO A 282 0.87 -7.26 14.75
C PRO A 282 -0.18 -6.43 14.02
N GLY A 283 0.21 -5.22 13.61
CA GLY A 283 -0.69 -4.27 12.94
C GLY A 283 -1.51 -3.38 13.89
N ASP A 284 -1.42 -3.55 15.20
CA ASP A 284 -2.07 -2.63 16.15
C ASP A 284 -1.53 -1.20 15.99
N ILE A 285 -2.43 -0.23 16.14
CA ILE A 285 -2.11 1.20 16.13
C ILE A 285 -2.41 1.77 17.52
N ILE A 286 -1.37 2.22 18.20
CA ILE A 286 -1.45 2.86 19.51
C ILE A 286 -1.46 4.38 19.29
N THR A 287 -2.52 5.07 19.70
CA THR A 287 -2.62 6.52 19.62
C THR A 287 -2.66 7.14 21.01
N VAL A 288 -1.71 8.04 21.26
CA VAL A 288 -1.65 8.86 22.47
C VAL A 288 -2.20 10.25 22.16
N PHE A 289 -3.22 10.67 22.89
CA PHE A 289 -3.90 11.95 22.69
C PHE A 289 -3.36 13.05 23.60
N SER A 290 -3.50 14.30 23.20
CA SER A 290 -3.37 15.43 24.12
C SER A 290 -4.68 15.71 24.87
N GLN A 291 -4.57 16.37 26.02
CA GLN A 291 -5.74 16.88 26.75
C GLN A 291 -6.58 17.85 25.89
N LYS A 292 -5.95 18.58 24.97
CA LYS A 292 -6.62 19.53 24.06
C LYS A 292 -7.37 18.81 22.94
N ASP A 293 -6.85 17.71 22.40
CA ASP A 293 -7.52 16.93 21.35
C ASP A 293 -8.87 16.39 21.81
N MET A 294 -8.99 16.07 23.10
CA MET A 294 -10.28 15.67 23.70
C MET A 294 -11.26 16.83 23.87
N GLN A 295 -10.78 18.04 24.18
CA GLN A 295 -11.63 19.24 24.32
C GLN A 295 -12.24 19.67 22.98
N VAL A 296 -11.48 19.54 21.89
CA VAL A 296 -11.93 19.94 20.54
C VAL A 296 -13.12 19.11 20.02
N SER A 297 -13.28 17.85 20.47
CA SER A 297 -14.45 17.02 20.12
C SER A 297 -15.75 17.46 20.81
N SER A 298 -15.66 18.13 21.96
CA SER A 298 -16.84 18.63 22.68
C SER A 298 -17.30 19.99 22.13
N GLU A 299 -16.38 20.87 21.72
CA GLU A 299 -16.69 22.21 21.22
C GLU A 299 -17.15 22.23 19.74
N LYS A 300 -16.74 21.25 18.93
CA LYS A 300 -17.21 21.09 17.52
C LYS A 300 -18.48 20.26 17.38
N GLN A 301 -19.28 20.08 18.44
CA GLN A 301 -20.62 19.52 18.26
C GLN A 301 -21.49 20.54 17.51
N VAL A 302 -21.67 20.30 16.21
CA VAL A 302 -22.59 21.07 15.36
C VAL A 302 -24.00 20.86 15.90
N ARG A 303 -24.44 21.73 16.80
CA ARG A 303 -25.82 21.74 17.28
C ARG A 303 -26.69 22.24 16.12
N VAL A 304 -27.71 21.48 15.75
CA VAL A 304 -28.66 21.87 14.72
C VAL A 304 -30.07 21.94 15.31
N VAL A 305 -30.88 22.82 14.75
CA VAL A 305 -32.30 22.94 15.06
C VAL A 305 -33.10 22.80 13.78
N ARG A 306 -34.16 21.99 13.84
CA ARG A 306 -35.10 21.84 12.73
C ARG A 306 -36.29 22.76 12.98
N ILE A 307 -36.55 23.67 12.06
CA ILE A 307 -37.67 24.61 12.12
C ILE A 307 -38.71 24.18 11.09
N GLN A 308 -39.94 23.99 11.54
CA GLN A 308 -41.08 23.54 10.73
C GLN A 308 -42.32 24.38 11.06
N GLY A 309 -43.27 24.45 10.14
CA GLY A 309 -44.52 25.21 10.28
C GLY A 309 -44.50 26.55 9.54
N GLU A 310 -45.27 27.51 10.05
CA GLU A 310 -45.52 28.83 9.45
C GLU A 310 -44.36 29.82 9.61
N VAL A 311 -43.21 29.47 9.04
CA VAL A 311 -42.01 30.33 8.91
C VAL A 311 -41.69 30.56 7.44
N LYS A 312 -41.02 31.66 7.09
CA LYS A 312 -40.74 31.98 5.68
C LYS A 312 -39.83 30.97 4.99
N ALA A 313 -38.87 30.40 5.72
CA ALA A 313 -37.98 29.37 5.22
C ALA A 313 -37.87 28.21 6.23
N PRO A 314 -38.73 27.19 6.15
CA PRO A 314 -38.60 25.99 6.98
C PRO A 314 -37.35 25.19 6.57
N GLY A 315 -36.63 24.64 7.55
CA GLY A 315 -35.35 23.99 7.27
C GLY A 315 -34.54 23.64 8.52
N ILE A 316 -33.35 23.08 8.30
CA ILE A 316 -32.39 22.76 9.36
C ILE A 316 -31.36 23.89 9.42
N TYR A 317 -31.20 24.47 10.61
CA TYR A 317 -30.29 25.58 10.86
C TYR A 317 -29.24 25.20 11.88
N GLN A 318 -28.01 25.64 11.65
CA GLN A 318 -26.90 25.44 12.58
C GLN A 318 -26.98 26.47 13.73
N LEU A 319 -26.85 25.97 14.95
CA LEU A 319 -26.82 26.74 16.19
C LEU A 319 -25.39 27.04 16.61
N ARG A 320 -25.17 28.29 17.03
CA ARG A 320 -24.01 28.73 17.82
C ARG A 320 -24.33 28.61 19.31
N ALA A 321 -23.31 28.65 20.17
CA ALA A 321 -23.47 28.45 21.61
C ALA A 321 -24.44 29.43 22.28
N ASP A 322 -24.54 30.65 21.73
CA ASP A 322 -25.31 31.75 22.30
C ASP A 322 -26.60 32.06 21.52
N ASP A 323 -26.96 31.25 20.52
CA ASP A 323 -28.16 31.50 19.71
C ASP A 323 -29.44 31.31 20.55
N THR A 324 -30.31 32.32 20.54
CA THR A 324 -31.63 32.26 21.18
C THR A 324 -32.71 31.84 20.19
N LEU A 325 -33.90 31.45 20.69
CA LEU A 325 -35.03 31.07 19.83
C LEU A 325 -35.42 32.18 18.83
N PRO A 326 -35.48 33.47 19.21
CA PRO A 326 -35.67 34.57 18.25
C PRO A 326 -34.59 34.62 17.16
N ASP A 327 -33.32 34.42 17.49
CA ASP A 327 -32.21 34.47 16.51
C ASP A 327 -32.35 33.37 15.47
N VAL A 328 -32.80 32.20 15.91
CA VAL A 328 -33.05 31.03 15.06
C VAL A 328 -34.24 31.26 14.13
N ILE A 329 -35.31 31.88 14.63
CA ILE A 329 -36.49 32.25 13.81
C ILE A 329 -36.12 33.36 12.82
N ALA A 330 -35.26 34.30 13.20
CA ALA A 330 -34.74 35.33 12.31
C ALA A 330 -33.91 34.73 11.16
N LYS A 331 -33.08 33.71 11.45
CA LYS A 331 -32.36 32.94 10.42
C LYS A 331 -33.31 32.23 9.44
N ALA A 332 -34.50 31.86 9.89
CA ALA A 332 -35.57 31.32 9.04
C ALA A 332 -36.38 32.38 8.28
N GLY A 333 -35.94 33.65 8.30
CA GLY A 333 -36.62 34.77 7.64
C GLY A 333 -37.82 35.35 8.41
N GLY A 334 -38.02 34.92 9.66
CA GLY A 334 -39.16 35.28 10.49
C GLY A 334 -40.39 34.40 10.26
N THR A 335 -41.44 34.66 11.04
CA THR A 335 -42.74 33.98 10.90
C THR A 335 -43.53 34.50 9.70
N THR A 336 -44.44 33.71 9.15
CA THR A 336 -45.42 34.18 8.16
C THR A 336 -46.55 34.97 8.85
N ARG A 337 -47.38 35.68 8.09
CA ARG A 337 -48.53 36.44 8.64
C ARG A 337 -49.63 35.55 9.23
N SER A 338 -49.66 34.28 8.86
CA SER A 338 -50.63 33.28 9.33
C SER A 338 -50.11 32.49 10.53
N ALA A 339 -48.89 32.76 11.00
CA ALA A 339 -48.28 32.02 12.10
C ALA A 339 -48.89 32.38 13.45
N TYR A 340 -49.34 31.38 14.20
CA TYR A 340 -49.80 31.56 15.57
C TYR A 340 -48.62 31.50 16.56
N ILE A 341 -48.07 32.66 16.90
CA ILE A 341 -46.85 32.80 17.73
C ILE A 341 -46.99 32.10 19.09
N TYR A 342 -48.16 32.22 19.74
CA TYR A 342 -48.43 31.62 21.05
C TYR A 342 -48.57 30.10 21.02
N GLY A 343 -48.61 29.47 19.84
CA GLY A 343 -48.62 28.01 19.66
C GLY A 343 -47.24 27.40 19.41
N THR A 344 -46.14 28.14 19.60
CA THR A 344 -44.79 27.65 19.33
C THR A 344 -44.38 26.56 20.33
N VAL A 345 -43.98 25.38 19.82
CA VAL A 345 -43.49 24.27 20.64
C VAL A 345 -42.00 24.04 20.39
N LEU A 346 -41.19 24.14 21.44
CA LEU A 346 -39.77 23.78 21.41
C LEU A 346 -39.60 22.37 21.97
N SER A 347 -39.17 21.43 21.14
CA SER A 347 -38.84 20.06 21.57
C SER A 347 -37.33 19.84 21.55
N ARG A 348 -36.75 19.44 22.69
CA ARG A 348 -35.34 19.11 22.84
C ARG A 348 -35.18 17.61 23.08
N VAL A 349 -34.87 16.86 22.02
CA VAL A 349 -34.82 15.38 22.06
C VAL A 349 -33.66 14.85 22.93
N ALA A 350 -32.63 15.66 23.19
CA ALA A 350 -31.46 15.25 24.00
C ALA A 350 -31.72 15.04 25.50
N VAL A 351 -32.88 15.47 26.04
CA VAL A 351 -33.16 15.30 27.48
C VAL A 351 -33.84 13.95 27.76
N LYS A 352 -34.68 13.46 26.84
CA LYS A 352 -35.47 12.24 27.06
C LYS A 352 -34.61 10.98 27.03
N GLU A 353 -33.69 10.86 26.08
CA GLU A 353 -32.78 9.70 25.99
C GLU A 353 -31.75 9.67 27.13
N GLN A 354 -31.26 10.83 27.57
CA GLN A 354 -30.31 10.93 28.67
C GLN A 354 -30.98 10.63 30.03
N GLN A 355 -32.22 11.09 30.23
CA GLN A 355 -33.01 10.74 31.41
C GLN A 355 -33.33 9.25 31.47
N GLN A 356 -33.68 8.64 30.33
CA GLN A 356 -33.93 7.20 30.23
C GLN A 356 -32.66 6.40 30.60
N LYS A 357 -31.49 6.77 30.05
CA LYS A 357 -30.21 6.12 30.36
C LYS A 357 -29.81 6.26 31.82
N ASN A 358 -30.01 7.43 32.43
CA ASN A 358 -29.72 7.64 33.85
C ASN A 358 -30.67 6.85 34.75
N LEU A 359 -31.95 6.73 34.38
CA LEU A 359 -32.92 5.91 35.12
C LEU A 359 -32.53 4.43 35.07
N ASP A 360 -32.14 3.94 33.89
CA ASP A 360 -31.69 2.56 33.71
C ASP A 360 -30.40 2.27 34.50
N GLN A 361 -29.50 3.25 34.60
CA GLN A 361 -28.28 3.16 35.40
C GLN A 361 -28.60 3.07 36.90
N VAL A 362 -29.56 3.87 37.39
CA VAL A 362 -29.99 3.88 38.79
C VAL A 362 -30.70 2.57 39.15
N ILE A 363 -31.55 2.04 38.26
CA ILE A 363 -32.22 0.74 38.44
C ILE A 363 -31.18 -0.39 38.56
N ARG A 364 -30.17 -0.42 37.67
CA ARG A 364 -29.08 -1.41 37.74
C ARG A 364 -28.30 -1.32 39.06
N ASN A 365 -28.00 -0.11 39.52
CA ASN A 365 -27.27 0.09 40.77
C ASN A 365 -28.09 -0.36 41.99
N LEU A 366 -29.38 -0.06 42.05
CA LEU A 366 -30.29 -0.52 43.11
C LEU A 366 -30.41 -2.06 43.12
N GLN A 367 -30.53 -2.69 41.95
CA GLN A 367 -30.55 -4.15 41.84
C GLN A 367 -29.25 -4.78 42.36
N SER A 368 -28.09 -4.18 42.04
CA SER A 368 -26.80 -4.68 42.54
C SER A 368 -26.62 -4.49 44.05
N GLN A 369 -27.18 -3.43 44.63
CA GLN A 369 -27.14 -3.21 46.09
C GLN A 369 -28.05 -4.18 46.83
N LEU A 370 -29.25 -4.46 46.28
CA LEU A 370 -30.17 -5.44 46.85
C LEU A 370 -29.60 -6.86 46.78
N ALA A 371 -28.97 -7.23 45.66
CA ALA A 371 -28.32 -8.54 45.48
C ALA A 371 -27.10 -8.75 46.40
N ASN A 372 -26.44 -7.68 46.84
CA ASN A 372 -25.31 -7.74 47.78
C ASN A 372 -25.74 -7.61 49.26
N SER A 373 -27.04 -7.49 49.55
CA SER A 373 -27.60 -7.31 50.90
C SER A 373 -28.37 -8.53 51.43
N THR A 374 -28.36 -9.63 50.68
CA THR A 374 -28.80 -10.99 51.06
C THR A 374 -27.62 -11.92 50.94
#